data_AF-A0A9D5NK37-F1
#
_entry.id   AF-A0A9D5NK37-F1
#
_cell.length_a   1.000
_cell.length_b   1.000
_cell.length_c   1.000
_cell.angle_alpha   90.00
_cell.angle_beta   90.00
_cell.angle_gamma   90.00
#
_symmetry.space_group_name_H-M   'P 1'
#
loop_
_entity.id
_entity.type
_entity.pdbx_description
1 polymer ?
#
loop_
_entity_poly.entity_id
_entity_poly.type
_entity_poly.pdbx_seq_one_letter_code
_entity_poly.pdbx_strand_id
1 'polypeptide(L)'
;MKVSIIDDNNIIVFLNTFNIKNIDFDSKENVEKHFRNIFLKLKLLYNINIKGYYNINIYMNKKYGAFLEIEHEDIEYFEYFDSKVDMRINVISDVIFLYKIKDIFMLDKNILKKLDIYFFKGSYYLYLNSNLDVYKMSELFELGNLIYGNECSEVVKLGQKITLN
;
A
#
# COMPACT_ATOMS: atom_id res chain seq x y z
N MET A 1 3.20 -4.81 6.95
CA MET A 1 2.03 -5.15 6.11
C MET A 1 0.77 -4.73 6.84
N LYS A 2 -0.17 -4.09 6.14
CA LYS A 2 -1.52 -3.78 6.63
C LYS A 2 -2.51 -4.27 5.58
N VAL A 3 -3.61 -4.85 6.02
CA VAL A 3 -4.64 -5.41 5.15
C VAL A 3 -5.94 -4.68 5.45
N SER A 4 -6.62 -4.24 4.40
CA SER A 4 -7.97 -3.70 4.46
C SER A 4 -8.84 -4.58 3.57
N ILE A 5 -9.86 -5.20 4.16
CA ILE A 5 -10.86 -5.99 3.44
C ILE A 5 -11.96 -5.01 3.04
N ILE A 6 -12.19 -4.84 1.75
CA ILE A 6 -13.22 -3.94 1.23
C ILE A 6 -14.55 -4.68 1.16
N ASP A 7 -14.52 -5.87 0.58
CA ASP A 7 -15.61 -6.85 0.54
C ASP A 7 -15.02 -8.27 0.38
N ASP A 8 -15.86 -9.25 0.10
CA ASP A 8 -15.45 -10.66 -0.02
C ASP A 8 -14.52 -10.92 -1.22
N ASN A 9 -14.61 -10.09 -2.27
CA ASN A 9 -13.85 -10.25 -3.51
C ASN A 9 -12.69 -9.25 -3.63
N ASN A 10 -12.73 -8.14 -2.88
CA ASN A 10 -11.77 -7.04 -2.99
C ASN A 10 -10.94 -6.86 -1.72
N ILE A 11 -9.64 -7.08 -1.86
CA ILE A 11 -8.68 -6.95 -0.76
C ILE A 11 -7.60 -5.93 -1.13
N ILE A 12 -7.35 -4.99 -0.22
CA ILE A 12 -6.23 -4.04 -0.34
C ILE A 12 -5.15 -4.40 0.67
N VAL A 13 -3.95 -4.69 0.17
CA VAL A 13 -2.78 -5.00 1.00
C VAL A 13 -1.72 -3.94 0.80
N PHE A 14 -1.31 -3.29 1.89
CA PHE A 14 -0.14 -2.42 1.89
C PHE A 14 1.10 -3.18 2.37
N LEU A 15 2.16 -3.13 1.58
CA LEU A 15 3.49 -3.65 1.86
C LEU A 15 4.49 -2.49 1.95
N ASN A 16 5.18 -2.33 3.07
CA ASN A 16 6.18 -1.26 3.19
C ASN A 16 7.47 -1.59 2.42
N THR A 17 8.37 -0.62 2.27
CA THR A 17 9.68 -0.81 1.59
C THR A 17 10.47 -2.01 2.10
N PHE A 18 10.43 -2.32 3.40
CA PHE A 18 11.10 -3.50 3.99
C PHE A 18 10.46 -4.81 3.56
N ASN A 19 9.15 -4.83 3.30
CA ASN A 19 8.43 -6.00 2.78
C ASN A 19 8.71 -6.25 1.30
N ILE A 20 9.05 -5.20 0.52
CA ILE A 20 9.24 -5.29 -0.93
C ILE A 20 10.70 -5.18 -1.39
N LYS A 21 11.67 -4.99 -0.47
CA LYS A 21 13.08 -4.68 -0.79
C LYS A 21 13.74 -5.65 -1.78
N ASN A 22 13.28 -6.90 -1.84
CA ASN A 22 13.83 -7.96 -2.68
C ASN A 22 12.83 -8.46 -3.73
N ILE A 23 11.73 -7.75 -3.96
CA ILE A 23 10.77 -8.13 -4.99
C ILE A 23 11.20 -7.47 -6.30
N ASP A 24 11.69 -8.31 -7.21
CA ASP A 24 11.82 -7.95 -8.60
C ASP A 24 10.49 -8.24 -9.31
N PHE A 25 9.71 -7.20 -9.56
CA PHE A 25 8.40 -7.31 -10.22
C PHE A 25 8.51 -7.55 -11.74
N ASP A 26 9.70 -7.44 -12.32
CA ASP A 26 9.95 -7.75 -13.73
C ASP A 26 10.26 -9.25 -13.94
N SER A 27 10.58 -9.98 -12.86
CA SER A 27 10.86 -11.42 -12.87
C SER A 27 9.63 -12.24 -12.46
N LYS A 28 9.01 -12.93 -13.43
CA LYS A 28 7.82 -13.77 -13.23
C LYS A 28 7.98 -14.81 -12.11
N GLU A 29 9.14 -15.47 -12.03
CA GLU A 29 9.40 -16.52 -11.04
C GLU A 29 9.55 -15.96 -9.62
N ASN A 30 10.15 -14.77 -9.48
CA ASN A 30 10.22 -14.06 -8.20
C ASN A 30 8.83 -13.61 -7.75
N VAL A 31 8.05 -13.02 -8.67
CA VAL A 31 6.69 -12.54 -8.40
C VAL A 31 5.80 -13.67 -7.84
N GLU A 32 5.79 -14.84 -8.45
CA GLU A 32 4.99 -15.99 -7.98
C GLU A 32 5.35 -16.38 -6.54
N LYS A 33 6.64 -16.52 -6.23
CA LYS A 33 7.11 -16.85 -4.87
C LYS A 33 6.70 -15.78 -3.85
N HIS A 34 6.74 -14.51 -4.24
CA HIS A 34 6.33 -13.42 -3.36
C HIS A 34 4.82 -13.41 -3.10
N PHE A 35 3.99 -13.59 -4.13
CA PHE A 35 2.54 -13.69 -3.98
C PHE A 35 2.12 -14.90 -3.16
N ARG A 36 2.79 -16.05 -3.33
CA ARG A 36 2.55 -17.21 -2.46
C ARG A 36 2.75 -16.87 -0.98
N ASN A 37 3.82 -16.14 -0.65
CA ASN A 37 4.09 -15.73 0.72
C ASN A 37 3.05 -14.71 1.23
N ILE A 38 2.57 -13.81 0.38
CA ILE A 38 1.51 -12.86 0.71
C ILE A 38 0.21 -13.62 1.00
N PHE A 39 -0.22 -14.51 0.11
CA PHE A 39 -1.43 -15.31 0.29
C PHE A 39 -1.37 -16.23 1.51
N LEU A 40 -0.22 -16.83 1.80
CA LEU A 40 -0.02 -17.58 3.03
C LEU A 40 -0.20 -16.70 4.28
N LYS A 41 0.29 -15.46 4.27
CA LYS A 41 0.06 -14.52 5.39
C LYS A 41 -1.39 -14.08 5.47
N LEU A 42 -2.06 -13.85 4.35
CA LEU A 42 -3.50 -13.55 4.31
C LEU A 42 -4.31 -14.69 4.94
N LYS A 43 -3.98 -15.94 4.60
CA LYS A 43 -4.60 -17.13 5.20
C LYS A 43 -4.31 -17.24 6.69
N LEU A 44 -3.04 -17.18 7.09
CA LEU A 44 -2.63 -17.45 8.47
C LEU A 44 -3.01 -16.34 9.47
N LEU A 45 -2.96 -15.08 9.04
CA LEU A 45 -3.15 -13.92 9.92
C LEU A 45 -4.54 -13.30 9.81
N TYR A 46 -5.24 -13.51 8.69
CA TYR A 46 -6.54 -12.89 8.41
C TYR A 46 -7.64 -13.90 8.06
N ASN A 47 -7.33 -15.21 8.05
CA ASN A 47 -8.26 -16.28 7.68
C ASN A 47 -8.88 -16.12 6.28
N ILE A 48 -8.16 -15.46 5.35
CA ILE A 48 -8.59 -15.28 3.97
C ILE A 48 -8.03 -16.43 3.12
N ASN A 49 -8.91 -17.24 2.52
CA ASN A 49 -8.51 -18.29 1.60
C ASN A 49 -8.51 -17.76 0.17
N ILE A 50 -7.35 -17.83 -0.48
CA ILE A 50 -7.15 -17.39 -1.87
C ILE A 50 -7.22 -18.62 -2.79
N LYS A 51 -8.20 -18.62 -3.70
CA LYS A 51 -8.45 -19.67 -4.69
C LYS A 51 -9.13 -19.04 -5.91
N GLY A 52 -8.89 -19.57 -7.11
CA GLY A 52 -9.51 -19.06 -8.34
C GLY A 52 -8.64 -18.04 -9.07
N TYR A 53 -9.29 -17.16 -9.83
CA TYR A 53 -8.62 -16.19 -10.69
C TYR A 53 -8.62 -14.80 -10.04
N TYR A 54 -7.47 -14.14 -10.05
CA TYR A 54 -7.31 -12.81 -9.46
C TYR A 54 -6.68 -11.82 -10.43
N ASN A 55 -7.29 -10.63 -10.51
CA ASN A 55 -6.63 -9.44 -11.02
C ASN A 55 -5.90 -8.74 -9.88
N ILE A 56 -4.63 -8.39 -10.10
CA ILE A 56 -3.80 -7.74 -9.10
C ILE A 56 -3.18 -6.49 -9.68
N ASN A 57 -3.59 -5.32 -9.17
CA ASN A 57 -2.94 -4.04 -9.47
C ASN A 57 -1.95 -3.69 -8.36
N ILE A 58 -0.70 -3.47 -8.74
CA ILE A 58 0.39 -3.13 -7.84
C ILE A 58 0.78 -1.67 -8.05
N TYR A 59 0.39 -0.81 -7.12
CA TYR A 59 0.81 0.59 -7.10
C TYR A 59 2.10 0.70 -6.30
N MET A 60 3.17 1.22 -6.89
CA MET A 60 4.49 1.29 -6.27
C MET A 60 4.95 2.72 -6.01
N ASN A 61 5.58 2.91 -4.85
CA ASN A 61 6.37 4.09 -4.54
C ASN A 61 7.65 3.71 -3.79
N LYS A 62 8.80 4.11 -4.33
CA LYS A 62 10.14 3.74 -3.82
C LYS A 62 10.37 4.12 -2.35
N LYS A 63 9.72 5.17 -1.84
CA LYS A 63 9.91 5.65 -0.46
C LYS A 63 8.98 5.00 0.56
N TYR A 64 7.84 4.47 0.10
CA TYR A 64 6.77 3.97 0.97
C TYR A 64 6.64 2.45 0.90
N GLY A 65 6.67 1.88 -0.31
CA GLY A 65 6.36 0.49 -0.56
C GLY A 65 5.38 0.31 -1.72
N ALA A 66 4.42 -0.60 -1.57
CA ALA A 66 3.41 -0.90 -2.58
C ALA A 66 2.02 -1.12 -1.97
N PHE A 67 0.99 -0.68 -2.68
CA PHE A 67 -0.38 -1.12 -2.49
C PHE A 67 -0.70 -2.21 -3.51
N LEU A 68 -1.30 -3.30 -3.04
CA LEU A 68 -1.83 -4.39 -3.85
C LEU A 68 -3.35 -4.32 -3.75
N GLU A 69 -4.01 -4.06 -4.87
CA GLU A 69 -5.44 -4.29 -5.02
C GLU A 69 -5.60 -5.68 -5.62
N ILE A 70 -6.19 -6.60 -4.86
CA ILE A 70 -6.41 -7.99 -5.22
C ILE A 70 -7.91 -8.17 -5.38
N GLU A 71 -8.36 -8.36 -6.61
CA GLU A 71 -9.75 -8.54 -7.00
C GLU A 71 -9.95 -9.98 -7.48
N HIS A 72 -10.87 -10.69 -6.82
CA HIS A 72 -11.32 -12.01 -7.24
C HIS A 72 -12.31 -11.88 -8.40
N GLU A 73 -12.07 -12.58 -9.50
CA GLU A 73 -13.09 -12.73 -10.55
C GLU A 73 -13.92 -13.98 -10.30
N ASP A 74 -15.21 -13.80 -10.10
CA ASP A 74 -16.18 -14.89 -10.05
C ASP A 74 -16.42 -15.42 -11.48
N ILE A 75 -15.52 -16.30 -11.94
CA ILE A 75 -15.65 -16.99 -13.22
C ILE A 75 -16.38 -18.32 -12.97
N GLU A 76 -17.59 -18.47 -13.52
CA GLU A 76 -18.47 -19.66 -13.38
C GLU A 76 -17.76 -21.00 -13.72
N TYR A 77 -16.70 -20.97 -14.54
CA TYR A 77 -15.96 -22.16 -14.97
C TYR A 77 -14.79 -22.58 -14.06
N PHE A 78 -14.39 -21.75 -13.08
CA PHE A 78 -13.25 -22.06 -12.21
C PHE A 78 -13.60 -22.95 -11.00
N GLU A 79 -14.89 -23.25 -10.79
CA GLU A 79 -15.37 -24.19 -9.76
C GLU A 79 -14.74 -25.60 -9.90
N TYR A 80 -14.20 -25.95 -11.06
CA TYR A 80 -13.52 -27.23 -11.30
C TYR A 80 -12.07 -27.31 -10.77
N PHE A 81 -11.47 -26.20 -10.30
CA PHE A 81 -10.08 -26.16 -9.82
C PHE A 81 -9.96 -25.61 -8.40
N ASP A 82 -10.58 -26.30 -7.45
CA ASP A 82 -10.67 -25.98 -6.01
C ASP A 82 -9.37 -25.68 -5.24
N SER A 83 -8.20 -25.76 -5.88
CA SER A 83 -6.88 -25.54 -5.28
C SER A 83 -5.90 -24.72 -6.12
N LYS A 84 -6.30 -24.24 -7.30
CA LYS A 84 -5.41 -23.44 -8.15
C LYS A 84 -5.66 -21.95 -7.94
N VAL A 85 -4.59 -21.18 -8.06
CA VAL A 85 -4.63 -19.72 -8.11
C VAL A 85 -4.01 -19.31 -9.44
N ASP A 86 -4.75 -18.55 -10.22
CA ASP A 86 -4.24 -17.89 -11.41
C ASP A 86 -4.29 -16.38 -11.20
N MET A 87 -3.29 -15.67 -11.69
CA MET A 87 -3.08 -14.26 -11.39
C MET A 87 -2.74 -13.48 -12.65
N ARG A 88 -3.49 -12.40 -12.88
CA ARG A 88 -3.10 -11.34 -13.80
C ARG A 88 -2.57 -10.16 -13.01
N ILE A 89 -1.28 -9.86 -13.20
CA ILE A 89 -0.59 -8.83 -12.43
C ILE A 89 -0.30 -7.64 -13.34
N ASN A 90 -0.65 -6.44 -12.86
CA ASN A 90 -0.33 -5.17 -13.48
C ASN A 90 0.46 -4.30 -12.48
N VAL A 91 1.55 -3.69 -12.95
CA VAL A 91 2.47 -2.91 -12.10
C VAL A 91 2.46 -1.45 -12.53
N ILE A 92 2.15 -0.57 -11.59
CA ILE A 92 2.03 0.88 -11.80
C ILE A 92 3.05 1.56 -10.90
N SER A 93 4.10 2.08 -11.50
CA SER A 93 5.23 2.68 -10.78
C SER A 93 5.06 4.19 -10.53
N ASP A 94 5.86 4.70 -9.59
CA ASP A 94 6.00 6.12 -9.26
C ASP A 94 4.66 6.81 -8.87
N VAL A 95 3.79 6.07 -8.21
CA VAL A 95 2.49 6.55 -7.73
C VAL A 95 2.68 7.40 -6.47
N ILE A 96 1.91 8.49 -6.33
CA ILE A 96 1.99 9.36 -5.16
C ILE A 96 1.23 8.73 -3.99
N PHE A 97 1.94 8.50 -2.88
CA PHE A 97 1.35 8.13 -1.59
C PHE A 97 1.50 9.26 -0.59
N LEU A 98 0.57 9.36 0.36
CA LEU A 98 0.59 10.33 1.45
C LEU A 98 0.18 9.64 2.76
N TYR A 99 0.78 10.03 3.88
CA TYR A 99 0.20 9.71 5.19
C TYR A 99 -0.83 10.76 5.56
N LYS A 100 -2.06 10.35 5.83
CA LYS A 100 -3.12 11.19 6.40
C LYS A 100 -3.10 11.06 7.91
N ILE A 101 -2.85 12.17 8.60
CA ILE A 101 -2.79 12.24 10.07
C ILE A 101 -3.67 13.36 10.60
N LYS A 102 -4.11 13.22 11.85
CA LYS A 102 -4.95 14.22 12.53
C LYS A 102 -4.14 15.38 13.10
N ASP A 103 -2.95 15.09 13.64
CA ASP A 103 -2.14 16.06 14.36
C ASP A 103 -0.65 15.86 14.09
N ILE A 104 -0.04 16.82 13.38
CA ILE A 104 1.40 16.83 13.05
C ILE A 104 2.29 17.08 14.26
N PHE A 105 1.77 17.64 15.34
CA PHE A 105 2.56 17.95 16.55
C PHE A 105 2.90 16.70 17.36
N MET A 106 2.30 15.56 17.03
CA MET A 106 2.66 14.26 17.59
C MET A 106 3.96 13.68 17.02
N LEU A 107 4.47 14.21 15.90
CA LEU A 107 5.64 13.68 15.22
C LEU A 107 6.95 14.24 15.76
N ASP A 108 7.98 13.39 15.80
CA ASP A 108 9.36 13.83 16.06
C ASP A 108 9.82 14.92 15.06
N LYS A 109 10.51 15.94 15.57
CA LYS A 109 10.98 17.08 14.76
C LYS A 109 11.91 16.65 13.62
N ASN A 110 12.65 15.55 13.77
CA ASN A 110 13.53 15.05 12.71
C ASN A 110 12.74 14.33 11.60
N ILE A 111 11.55 13.81 11.91
CA ILE A 111 10.62 13.31 10.88
C ILE A 111 10.07 14.49 10.11
N LEU A 112 9.55 15.52 10.80
CA LEU A 112 8.94 16.71 10.17
C LEU A 112 9.84 17.36 9.11
N LYS A 113 11.16 17.43 9.35
CA LYS A 113 12.14 17.96 8.38
C LYS A 113 12.27 17.16 7.08
N LYS A 114 11.80 15.92 7.06
CA LYS A 114 11.84 15.02 5.90
C LYS A 114 10.50 14.96 5.16
N LEU A 115 9.54 15.80 5.54
CA LEU A 115 8.18 15.79 5.02
C LEU A 115 7.86 17.10 4.31
N ASP A 116 7.15 16.98 3.20
CA ASP A 116 6.27 18.04 2.73
C ASP A 116 4.90 17.83 3.39
N ILE A 117 4.36 18.89 4.00
CA ILE A 117 3.11 18.82 4.76
C ILE A 117 2.05 19.62 4.01
N TYR A 118 0.89 19.02 3.80
CA TYR A 118 -0.27 19.65 3.18
C TYR A 118 -1.44 19.62 4.16
N PHE A 119 -2.21 20.70 4.22
CA PHE A 119 -3.49 20.72 4.92
C PHE A 119 -4.63 20.78 3.91
N PHE A 120 -5.56 19.85 4.03
CA PHE A 120 -6.69 19.74 3.10
C PHE A 120 -7.90 19.14 3.82
N LYS A 121 -9.09 19.73 3.62
CA LYS A 121 -10.36 19.26 4.19
C LYS A 121 -10.28 18.87 5.68
N GLY A 122 -9.55 19.65 6.49
CA GLY A 122 -9.44 19.44 7.94
C GLY A 122 -8.46 18.35 8.38
N SER A 123 -7.61 17.81 7.50
CA SER A 123 -6.59 16.81 7.82
C SER A 123 -5.21 17.23 7.31
N TYR A 124 -4.16 16.71 7.94
CA TYR A 124 -2.79 16.85 7.47
C TYR A 124 -2.39 15.66 6.62
N TYR A 125 -1.63 15.93 5.56
CA TYR A 125 -1.15 14.95 4.61
C TYR A 125 0.35 15.11 4.44
N LEU A 126 1.08 14.01 4.59
CA LEU A 126 2.54 14.01 4.66
C LEU A 126 3.13 13.28 3.47
N TYR A 127 3.92 14.01 2.71
CA TYR A 127 4.69 13.48 1.58
C TYR A 127 6.16 13.30 1.99
N LEU A 128 6.71 12.10 1.78
CA LEU A 128 8.11 11.78 2.10
C LEU A 128 9.04 12.43 1.08
N ASN A 129 9.83 13.41 1.51
CA ASN A 129 10.87 14.02 0.67
C ASN A 129 12.13 13.14 0.58
N SER A 130 12.39 12.32 1.61
CA SER A 130 13.52 11.41 1.69
C SER A 130 13.14 10.07 2.32
N ASN A 131 14.02 9.07 2.20
CA ASN A 131 13.81 7.78 2.84
C ASN A 131 13.85 7.91 4.37
N LEU A 132 12.98 7.14 5.01
CA LEU A 132 12.91 6.96 6.45
C LEU A 132 13.49 5.60 6.85
N ASP A 133 14.05 5.55 8.06
CA ASP A 133 14.42 4.29 8.69
C ASP A 133 13.17 3.55 9.21
N VAL A 134 13.34 2.28 9.60
CA VAL A 134 12.24 1.41 10.04
C VAL A 134 11.44 2.04 11.19
N TYR A 135 12.13 2.64 12.15
CA TYR A 135 11.51 3.18 13.35
C TYR A 135 10.60 4.37 13.01
N LYS A 136 11.10 5.33 12.21
CA LYS A 136 10.31 6.50 11.78
C LYS A 136 9.16 6.13 10.86
N MET A 137 9.33 5.12 10.00
CA MET A 137 8.22 4.60 9.20
C MET A 137 7.14 3.98 10.08
N SER A 138 7.52 3.26 11.13
CA SER A 138 6.58 2.61 12.06
C SER A 138 5.77 3.66 12.82
N GLU A 139 6.41 4.72 13.30
CA GLU A 139 5.74 5.85 13.96
C GLU A 139 4.66 6.49 13.07
N LEU A 140 4.99 6.79 11.80
CA LEU A 140 4.01 7.31 10.84
C LEU A 140 2.87 6.33 10.55
N PHE A 141 3.17 5.03 10.59
CA PHE A 141 2.21 3.97 10.34
C PHE A 141 1.19 3.81 11.48
N GLU A 142 1.60 4.11 12.71
CA GLU A 142 0.74 4.08 13.89
C GLU A 142 -0.14 5.34 13.99
N LEU A 143 0.44 6.50 13.70
CA LEU A 143 -0.24 7.80 13.84
C LEU A 143 -1.16 8.14 12.64
N GLY A 144 -1.02 7.41 11.53
CA GLY A 144 -1.63 7.78 10.27
C GLY A 144 -2.17 6.65 9.42
N ASN A 145 -2.98 7.04 8.44
CA ASN A 145 -3.42 6.15 7.38
C ASN A 145 -2.68 6.51 6.10
N LEU A 146 -2.04 5.52 5.49
CA LEU A 146 -1.44 5.71 4.18
C LEU A 146 -2.54 5.68 3.11
N ILE A 147 -2.50 6.64 2.20
CA ILE A 147 -3.43 6.79 1.08
C ILE A 147 -2.69 6.81 -0.26
N TYR A 148 -3.40 6.50 -1.34
CA TYR A 148 -2.90 6.48 -2.71
C TYR A 148 -4.01 6.89 -3.69
N GLY A 149 -3.67 7.03 -4.98
CA GLY A 149 -4.65 7.28 -6.04
C GLY A 149 -5.14 8.74 -6.12
N ASN A 150 -6.43 8.91 -6.44
CA ASN A 150 -7.00 10.23 -6.76
C ASN A 150 -6.99 11.19 -5.57
N GLU A 151 -7.22 10.71 -4.34
CA GLU A 151 -7.17 11.56 -3.13
C GLU A 151 -5.80 12.24 -2.99
N CYS A 152 -4.70 11.51 -3.25
CA CYS A 152 -3.36 12.09 -3.23
C CYS A 152 -3.20 13.20 -4.26
N SER A 153 -3.72 13.00 -5.46
CA SER A 153 -3.65 13.98 -6.55
C SER A 153 -4.42 15.25 -6.21
N GLU A 154 -5.61 15.13 -5.60
CA GLU A 154 -6.38 16.28 -5.12
C GLU A 154 -5.63 17.04 -4.03
N VAL A 155 -5.07 16.34 -3.04
CA VAL A 155 -4.33 16.95 -1.94
C VAL A 155 -3.11 17.73 -2.45
N VAL A 156 -2.33 17.14 -3.35
CA VAL A 156 -1.13 17.81 -3.90
C VAL A 156 -1.49 19.03 -4.74
N LYS A 157 -2.63 19.00 -5.46
CA LYS A 157 -3.06 20.10 -6.32
C LYS A 157 -3.78 21.23 -5.58
N LEU A 158 -4.60 20.89 -4.59
CA LEU A 158 -5.56 21.81 -3.95
C LEU A 158 -5.24 22.07 -2.47
N GLY A 159 -4.41 21.24 -1.84
CA GLY A 159 -4.03 21.37 -0.44
C GLY A 159 -3.07 22.53 -0.20
N GLN A 160 -3.22 23.16 0.96
CA GLN A 160 -2.31 24.23 1.38
C GLN A 160 -1.01 23.61 1.90
N LYS A 161 0.12 23.91 1.25
CA LYS A 161 1.44 23.50 1.74
C LYS A 161 1.79 24.28 3.02
N ILE A 162 2.17 23.57 4.08
CA ILE A 162 2.57 24.14 5.37
C ILE A 162 4.09 24.12 5.48
N THR A 163 4.64 25.24 5.92
CA THR A 163 6.04 25.36 6.32
C THR A 163 6.09 25.49 7.84
N LEU A 164 6.78 24.57 8.51
CA LEU A 164 7.05 24.66 9.94
C LEU A 164 8.39 25.38 10.12
N ASN A 165 8.37 26.50 10.84
CA ASN A 165 9.56 27.27 11.21
C ASN A 165 10.21 26.72 12.48
#